data_AF-A0A150J9D2-F1
#
_entry.id   AF-A0A150J9D2-F1
#
_cell.length_a   1.000
_cell.length_b   1.000
_cell.length_c   1.000
_cell.angle_alpha   90.00
_cell.angle_beta   90.00
_cell.angle_gamma   90.00
#
_symmetry.space_group_name_H-M   'P 1'
#
loop_
_entity.id
_entity.type
_entity.pdbx_description
1 polymer ?
#
loop_
_entity_poly.entity_id
_entity_poly.type
_entity_poly.pdbx_seq_one_letter_code
_entity_poly.pdbx_strand_id
1 'polypeptide(L)'
;MIDEMFIKMVCAATEIQDMWKPKEGDLHVYGDEERVIGLTKVGAVTVLNLEGLKDNLTWCPRIEDLIEMYLKHVKSHYVVPLLAQLVNWADNPQRYHLDLNTMMILFVMETCYNKKWDTNKEKWEMI
;
A
#
# COMPACT_ATOMS: atom_id res chain seq x y z
N MET A 1 0.95 12.49 -4.19
CA MET A 1 0.08 12.17 -5.34
C MET A 1 0.10 10.66 -5.42
N ILE A 2 -1.05 9.99 -5.48
CA ILE A 2 -1.07 8.54 -5.69
C ILE A 2 -0.78 8.32 -7.17
N ASP A 3 0.33 7.65 -7.48
CA ASP A 3 0.72 7.32 -8.85
C ASP A 3 0.27 5.89 -9.23
N GLU A 4 0.35 5.58 -10.53
CA GLU A 4 -0.08 4.29 -11.09
C GLU A 4 0.73 3.11 -10.53
N MET A 5 2.03 3.31 -10.28
CA MET A 5 2.92 2.26 -9.78
C MET A 5 2.54 1.87 -8.35
N PHE A 6 2.26 2.87 -7.50
CA PHE A 6 1.74 2.62 -6.15
C PHE A 6 0.43 1.83 -6.19
N ILE A 7 -0.50 2.20 -7.07
CA ILE A 7 -1.78 1.48 -7.20
C ILE A 7 -1.56 0.01 -7.56
N LYS A 8 -0.72 -0.27 -8.56
CA LYS A 8 -0.38 -1.64 -8.97
C LYS A 8 0.24 -2.45 -7.83
N MET A 9 1.18 -1.85 -7.10
CA MET A 9 1.81 -2.47 -5.93
C MET A 9 0.78 -2.83 -4.85
N VAL A 10 -0.15 -1.93 -4.55
CA VAL A 10 -1.22 -2.14 -3.57
C VAL A 10 -2.18 -3.24 -4.00
N CYS A 11 -2.60 -3.26 -5.27
CA CYS A 11 -3.47 -4.31 -5.82
C CYS A 11 -2.82 -5.70 -5.71
N ALA A 12 -1.52 -5.79 -5.95
CA ALA A 12 -0.79 -7.05 -5.86
C ALA A 12 -0.42 -7.45 -4.41
N ALA A 13 -0.47 -6.53 -3.45
CA ALA A 13 -0.05 -6.77 -2.06
C ALA A 13 -1.14 -7.46 -1.23
N THR A 14 -1.41 -8.73 -1.54
CA THR A 14 -2.44 -9.55 -0.87
C THR A 14 -2.33 -9.54 0.66
N GLU A 15 -1.10 -9.54 1.20
CA GLU A 15 -0.87 -9.51 2.65
C GLU A 15 -1.39 -8.24 3.31
N ILE A 16 -1.30 -7.12 2.60
CA ILE A 16 -1.79 -5.83 3.09
C ILE A 16 -3.31 -5.81 3.03
N GLN A 17 -3.89 -6.29 1.93
CA GLN A 17 -5.35 -6.33 1.74
C GLN A 17 -6.03 -7.25 2.78
N ASP A 18 -5.40 -8.37 3.14
CA ASP A 18 -5.97 -9.32 4.11
C ASP A 18 -5.93 -8.81 5.56
N MET A 19 -4.90 -8.02 5.92
CA MET A 19 -4.66 -7.63 7.31
C MET A 19 -5.23 -6.27 7.69
N TRP A 20 -5.39 -5.35 6.73
CA TRP A 20 -5.83 -3.99 7.00
C TRP A 20 -7.34 -3.84 6.83
N LYS A 21 -7.99 -3.18 7.81
CA LYS A 21 -9.41 -2.86 7.75
C LYS A 21 -9.59 -1.40 7.35
N PRO A 22 -10.18 -1.10 6.18
CA PRO A 22 -10.40 0.27 5.72
C PRO A 22 -11.37 1.02 6.64
N LYS A 23 -11.20 2.33 6.75
CA LYS A 23 -12.05 3.24 7.51
C LYS A 23 -12.91 4.09 6.57
N GLU A 24 -13.97 4.67 7.12
CA GLU A 24 -14.78 5.65 6.37
C GLU A 24 -13.89 6.83 5.93
N GLY A 25 -13.92 7.11 4.64
CA GLY A 25 -13.16 8.17 3.99
C GLY A 25 -11.83 7.70 3.40
N ASP A 26 -11.49 6.42 3.53
CA ASP A 26 -10.30 5.86 2.90
C ASP A 26 -10.50 5.65 1.40
N LEU A 27 -9.37 5.74 0.68
CA LEU A 27 -9.34 5.60 -0.77
C LEU A 27 -9.36 4.13 -1.14
N HIS A 28 -10.11 3.82 -2.19
CA HIS A 28 -10.10 2.51 -2.83
C HIS A 28 -10.03 2.66 -4.34
N VAL A 29 -9.64 1.56 -4.95
CA VAL A 29 -9.59 1.34 -6.39
C VAL A 29 -10.59 0.23 -6.73
N TYR A 30 -11.35 0.44 -7.80
CA TYR A 30 -12.27 -0.54 -8.34
C TYR A 30 -11.88 -0.93 -9.77
N GLY A 31 -11.92 -2.23 -10.08
CA GLY A 31 -11.81 -2.78 -11.43
C GLY A 31 -10.85 -3.98 -11.55
N ASP A 32 -10.97 -4.72 -12.66
CA ASP A 32 -10.04 -5.78 -13.05
C ASP A 32 -8.68 -5.21 -13.48
N GLU A 33 -7.66 -6.06 -13.53
CA GLU A 33 -6.24 -5.79 -13.81
C GLU A 33 -5.94 -4.80 -14.98
N GLU A 34 -6.92 -4.55 -15.87
CA GLU A 34 -6.80 -3.62 -17.00
C GLU A 34 -7.36 -2.21 -16.76
N ARG A 35 -8.14 -1.96 -15.70
CA ARG A 35 -8.82 -0.66 -15.49
C ARG A 35 -8.95 -0.29 -14.02
N VAL A 36 -8.05 0.56 -13.54
CA VAL A 36 -8.21 1.31 -12.30
C VAL A 36 -9.29 2.39 -12.51
N ILE A 37 -10.51 2.17 -12.02
CA ILE A 37 -11.61 3.12 -12.14
C ILE A 37 -11.92 3.74 -10.78
N GLY A 38 -11.35 4.92 -10.55
CA GLY A 38 -11.83 5.89 -9.58
C GLY A 38 -11.23 5.76 -8.18
N LEU A 39 -10.75 6.90 -7.65
CA LEU A 39 -10.49 7.12 -6.24
C LEU A 39 -11.76 7.73 -5.64
N THR A 40 -12.49 7.00 -4.80
CA THR A 40 -13.62 7.60 -4.07
C THR A 40 -13.30 7.68 -2.58
N LYS A 41 -13.67 8.82 -1.99
CA LYS A 41 -13.56 9.09 -0.56
C LYS A 41 -14.95 8.82 0.03
N VAL A 42 -15.10 7.86 0.94
CA VAL A 42 -16.41 7.63 1.57
C VAL A 42 -16.85 8.94 2.25
N GLY A 43 -18.01 9.46 1.83
CA GLY A 43 -18.57 10.73 2.31
C GLY A 43 -18.72 11.84 1.26
N ALA A 44 -18.10 11.73 0.07
CA ALA A 44 -18.32 12.69 -1.02
C ALA A 44 -18.50 12.00 -2.39
N VAL A 45 -19.78 11.90 -2.79
CA VAL A 45 -20.32 11.60 -4.12
C VAL A 45 -20.49 10.11 -4.51
N THR A 46 -21.76 9.81 -4.78
CA THR A 46 -22.39 8.61 -5.37
C THR A 46 -22.05 7.30 -4.67
N VAL A 47 -22.91 6.94 -3.71
CA VAL A 47 -23.13 5.56 -3.27
C VAL A 47 -23.64 4.77 -4.49
N LEU A 48 -22.74 4.36 -5.39
CA LEU A 48 -22.94 3.13 -6.13
C LEU A 48 -22.99 2.05 -5.06
N ASN A 49 -24.09 1.30 -5.08
CA ASN A 49 -24.41 0.30 -4.08
C ASN A 49 -23.26 -0.70 -3.90
N LEU A 50 -22.39 -0.44 -2.90
CA LEU A 50 -21.13 -1.16 -2.67
C LEU A 50 -21.35 -2.63 -2.29
N GLU A 51 -22.58 -3.03 -1.98
CA GLU A 51 -22.92 -4.40 -1.57
C GLU A 51 -22.64 -5.43 -2.66
N GLY A 52 -22.66 -5.05 -3.94
CA GLY A 52 -22.37 -5.95 -5.07
C GLY A 52 -20.94 -5.90 -5.62
N LEU A 53 -20.08 -5.03 -5.06
CA LEU A 53 -18.73 -4.76 -5.59
C LEU A 53 -17.60 -5.15 -4.62
N LYS A 54 -17.95 -5.63 -3.42
CA LYS A 54 -16.99 -5.95 -2.35
C LYS A 54 -15.87 -6.91 -2.77
N ASP A 55 -16.17 -7.80 -3.71
CA ASP A 55 -15.25 -8.87 -4.09
C ASP A 55 -14.08 -8.38 -4.97
N ASN A 56 -14.18 -7.18 -5.56
CA ASN A 56 -13.16 -6.61 -6.47
C ASN A 56 -12.66 -5.21 -6.01
N LEU A 57 -12.73 -4.91 -4.71
CA LEU A 57 -12.24 -3.64 -4.16
C LEU A 57 -10.84 -3.82 -3.56
N THR A 58 -9.88 -3.07 -4.09
CA THR A 58 -8.56 -2.92 -3.49
C THR A 58 -8.52 -1.61 -2.72
N TRP A 59 -8.20 -1.69 -1.43
CA TRP A 59 -8.09 -0.50 -0.60
C TRP A 59 -6.67 0.06 -0.62
N CYS A 60 -6.55 1.37 -0.78
CA CYS A 60 -5.27 2.06 -0.74
C CYS A 60 -4.94 2.43 0.71
N PRO A 61 -3.94 1.78 1.35
CA PRO A 61 -3.56 2.14 2.70
C PRO A 61 -2.96 3.55 2.72
N ARG A 62 -3.25 4.31 3.77
CA ARG A 62 -2.50 5.55 4.00
C ARG A 62 -1.13 5.21 4.56
N ILE A 63 -0.23 6.20 4.56
CA ILE A 63 1.08 6.08 5.18
C ILE A 63 0.96 5.69 6.66
N GLU A 64 -0.01 6.26 7.39
CA GLU A 64 -0.24 5.93 8.80
C GLU A 64 -0.62 4.47 9.00
N ASP A 65 -1.42 3.90 8.09
CA ASP A 65 -1.81 2.49 8.14
C ASP A 65 -0.60 1.58 7.89
N LEU A 66 0.26 1.93 6.92
CA LEU A 66 1.52 1.21 6.65
C LEU A 66 2.49 1.26 7.84
N ILE A 67 2.59 2.42 8.52
CA ILE A 67 3.40 2.56 9.74
C ILE A 67 2.85 1.67 10.85
N GLU A 68 1.52 1.65 11.06
CA GLU A 68 0.88 0.82 12.07
C GLU A 68 1.15 -0.67 11.82
N MET A 69 1.06 -1.11 10.56
CA MET A 69 1.37 -2.48 10.16
C MET A 69 2.81 -2.86 10.47
N TYR A 70 3.77 -2.00 10.11
CA TYR A 70 5.17 -2.21 10.44
C TYR A 70 5.38 -2.35 11.94
N LEU A 71 4.87 -1.39 12.73
CA LEU A 71 5.04 -1.36 14.18
C LEU A 71 4.47 -2.62 14.86
N LYS A 72 3.32 -3.10 14.38
CA LYS A 72 2.73 -4.38 14.82
C LYS A 72 3.65 -5.55 14.49
N HIS A 73 4.23 -5.59 13.29
CA HIS A 73 5.12 -6.66 12.86
C HIS A 73 6.38 -6.74 13.72
N VAL A 74 7.07 -5.60 13.94
CA VAL A 74 8.30 -5.55 14.74
C VAL A 74 8.04 -5.47 16.26
N LYS A 75 6.77 -5.53 16.69
CA LYS A 75 6.34 -5.43 18.10
C LYS A 75 6.88 -4.19 18.81
N SER A 76 6.96 -3.07 18.09
CA SER A 76 7.43 -1.77 18.60
C SER A 76 6.27 -0.81 18.76
N HIS A 77 6.37 0.07 19.75
CA HIS A 77 5.44 1.18 19.96
C HIS A 77 6.05 2.54 19.57
N TYR A 78 7.32 2.54 19.15
CA TYR A 78 8.07 3.76 18.85
C TYR A 78 8.29 3.91 17.35
N VAL A 79 8.01 5.12 16.84
CA VAL A 79 8.21 5.50 15.44
C VAL A 79 9.68 5.84 15.13
N VAL A 80 10.47 6.23 16.13
CA VAL A 80 11.88 6.62 15.94
C VAL A 80 12.73 5.49 15.32
N PRO A 81 12.64 4.22 15.77
CA PRO A 81 13.31 3.10 15.11
C PRO A 81 12.87 2.85 13.67
N LEU A 82 11.61 3.15 13.32
CA LEU A 82 11.11 3.07 11.94
C LEU A 82 11.81 4.12 11.08
N LEU A 83 11.87 5.39 11.54
CA LEU A 83 12.51 6.46 10.77
C LEU A 83 13.99 6.15 10.50
N ALA A 84 14.72 5.64 11.50
CA ALA A 84 16.12 5.27 11.31
C ALA A 84 16.29 4.14 10.27
N GLN A 85 15.43 3.11 10.32
CA GLN A 85 15.47 2.02 9.36
C GLN A 85 15.04 2.46 7.96
N LEU A 86 14.00 3.29 7.87
CA LEU A 86 13.52 3.84 6.60
C LEU A 86 14.60 4.72 5.95
N VAL A 87 15.31 5.55 6.71
CA VAL A 87 16.42 6.36 6.19
C VAL A 87 17.54 5.47 5.64
N ASN A 88 17.99 4.48 6.42
CA ASN A 88 19.04 3.55 5.96
C ASN A 88 18.59 2.74 4.73
N TRP A 89 17.31 2.35 4.69
CA TRP A 89 16.73 1.63 3.57
C TRP A 89 16.58 2.53 2.32
N ALA A 90 16.23 3.80 2.51
CA ALA A 90 16.07 4.79 1.45
C ALA A 90 17.41 5.27 0.87
N ASP A 91 18.53 5.05 1.57
CA ASP A 91 19.88 5.44 1.15
C ASP A 91 20.42 4.63 -0.06
N ASN A 92 19.55 3.88 -0.74
CA ASN A 92 19.87 3.27 -2.02
C ASN A 92 19.58 4.26 -3.16
N PRO A 93 20.58 4.61 -3.99
CA PRO A 93 20.42 5.58 -5.07
C PRO A 93 19.31 5.25 -6.08
N GLN A 94 18.96 3.98 -6.23
CA GLN A 94 17.89 3.55 -7.12
C GLN A 94 16.49 3.95 -6.61
N ARG A 95 16.37 4.46 -5.39
CA ARG A 95 15.09 4.77 -4.72
C ARG A 95 14.80 6.27 -4.59
N TYR A 96 15.73 7.17 -4.94
CA TYR A 96 15.56 8.63 -4.78
C TYR A 96 14.43 9.25 -5.61
N HIS A 97 13.93 8.54 -6.63
CA HIS A 97 12.86 9.02 -7.50
C HIS A 97 11.47 8.60 -7.03
N LEU A 98 11.38 7.78 -5.98
CA LEU A 98 10.11 7.24 -5.50
C LEU A 98 9.38 8.26 -4.62
N ASP A 99 8.07 8.33 -4.77
CA ASP A 99 7.24 9.08 -3.85
C ASP A 99 7.12 8.34 -2.50
N LEU A 100 6.73 9.07 -1.46
CA LEU A 100 6.69 8.53 -0.10
C LEU A 100 5.72 7.33 0.04
N ASN A 101 4.61 7.29 -0.70
CA ASN A 101 3.68 6.16 -0.61
C ASN A 101 4.33 4.90 -1.20
N THR A 102 4.95 5.01 -2.38
CA THR A 102 5.68 3.92 -3.01
C THR A 102 6.83 3.44 -2.13
N MET A 103 7.61 4.36 -1.56
CA MET A 103 8.69 4.01 -0.63
C MET A 103 8.16 3.23 0.57
N MET A 104 7.06 3.68 1.17
CA MET A 104 6.50 3.04 2.37
C MET A 104 5.96 1.64 2.09
N ILE A 105 5.24 1.42 0.99
CA ILE A 105 4.75 0.07 0.67
C ILE A 105 5.91 -0.89 0.36
N LEU A 106 6.93 -0.45 -0.38
CA LEU A 106 8.14 -1.24 -0.62
C LEU A 106 8.85 -1.58 0.69
N PHE A 107 9.03 -0.59 1.56
CA PHE A 107 9.67 -0.80 2.86
C PHE A 107 8.90 -1.81 3.70
N VAL A 108 7.57 -1.69 3.82
CA VAL A 108 6.74 -2.64 4.56
C VAL A 108 6.80 -4.03 3.95
N MET A 109 6.70 -4.17 2.63
CA MET A 109 6.75 -5.48 1.96
C MET A 109 8.10 -6.16 2.11
N GLU A 110 9.21 -5.42 1.97
CA GLU A 110 10.55 -5.96 2.13
C GLU A 110 10.81 -6.35 3.59
N THR A 111 10.44 -5.51 4.55
CA THR A 111 10.80 -5.70 5.97
C THR A 111 9.86 -6.62 6.74
N CYS A 112 8.56 -6.58 6.45
CA CYS A 112 7.55 -7.33 7.20
C CYS A 112 7.14 -8.63 6.49
N TYR A 113 7.30 -8.70 5.17
CA TYR A 113 6.80 -9.82 4.38
C TYR A 113 7.89 -10.50 3.53
N ASN A 114 9.14 -10.03 3.62
CA ASN A 114 10.28 -10.56 2.86
C ASN A 114 9.99 -10.63 1.35
N LYS A 115 9.34 -9.60 0.82
CA LYS A 115 8.92 -9.50 -0.59
C LYS A 115 9.48 -8.25 -1.26
N LYS A 116 9.95 -8.41 -2.49
CA LYS A 116 10.39 -7.33 -3.38
C LYS A 116 9.44 -7.18 -4.57
N TRP A 117 9.33 -5.98 -5.10
CA TRP A 117 8.57 -5.73 -6.32
C TRP A 117 9.40 -6.09 -7.57
N ASP A 118 8.90 -6.97 -8.42
CA ASP A 118 9.46 -7.20 -9.77
C ASP A 118 8.73 -6.30 -10.77
N THR A 119 9.36 -5.20 -11.16
CA THR A 119 8.80 -4.23 -12.10
C THR A 119 8.50 -4.83 -13.47
N ASN A 120 9.21 -5.87 -13.92
CA ASN A 120 8.97 -6.48 -15.22
C ASN A 120 7.72 -7.36 -15.23
N LYS A 121 7.41 -7.98 -14.08
CA LYS A 121 6.28 -8.89 -13.92
C LYS A 121 5.09 -8.27 -13.19
N GLU A 122 5.25 -7.03 -12.73
CA GLU A 122 4.29 -6.28 -11.93
C GLU A 122 3.72 -7.11 -10.76
N LYS A 123 4.61 -7.77 -10.00
CA LYS A 123 4.23 -8.62 -8.87
C LYS A 123 5.24 -8.62 -7.74
N TRP A 124 4.79 -9.05 -6.56
CA TRP A 124 5.66 -9.29 -5.41
C TRP A 124 6.32 -10.67 -5.47
N GLU A 125 7.64 -10.71 -5.30
CA GLU A 125 8.43 -11.93 -5.25
C GLU A 125 9.15 -12.07 -3.89
N MET A 126 9.29 -13.29 -3.39
CA MET A 126 10.08 -13.56 -2.19
C MET A 126 11.55 -13.16 -2.42
N ILE A 127 12.17 -12.59 -1.40
CA ILE A 127 13.61 -12.27 -1.36
C ILE A 127 14.42 -13.50 -0.95
#